data_AF-A0A931PBL8-F1
#
_entry.id   AF-A0A931PBL8-F1
#
_cell.length_a   1.000
_cell.length_b   1.000
_cell.length_c   1.000
_cell.angle_alpha   90.00
_cell.angle_beta   90.00
_cell.angle_gamma   90.00
#
_symmetry.space_group_name_H-M   'P 1'
#
loop_
_entity.id
_entity.type
_entity.pdbx_description
1 polymer ?
#
loop_
_entity_poly.entity_id
_entity_poly.type
_entity_poly.pdbx_seq_one_letter_code
_entity_poly.pdbx_strand_id
1 'polypeptide(L)'
;MAHWPKLPGPVPVRHGRSPPDRVRSAAVTPPTASNGPEVEVLLARYQRALEDWDESQDNPTEANARFDAAHGLAKQLRQTKEGRAGIQALMEHPRPGVQLIAASDTLAWAPDRAVPILESLESGSGLHAVSAKYTLRSYRAGKLNLDW
;
A
#
# COMPACT_ATOMS: atom_id res chain seq x y z
N MET A 1 35.40 20.01 13.26
CA MET A 1 36.25 18.80 13.20
C MET A 1 35.62 17.73 14.07
N ALA A 2 34.93 16.77 13.49
CA ALA A 2 34.21 15.74 14.23
C ALA A 2 34.95 14.40 14.06
N HIS A 3 35.36 13.81 15.18
CA HIS A 3 36.12 12.57 15.28
C HIS A 3 35.15 11.38 15.30
N TRP A 4 35.20 10.54 14.26
CA TRP A 4 34.55 9.21 14.25
C TRP A 4 35.58 8.13 14.64
N PRO A 5 35.23 7.15 15.49
CA PRO A 5 36.14 6.04 15.83
C PRO A 5 36.22 5.01 14.69
N LYS A 6 37.43 4.48 14.46
CA LYS A 6 37.76 3.49 13.42
C LYS A 6 37.15 2.13 13.72
N LEU A 7 36.52 1.51 12.72
CA LEU A 7 36.07 0.11 12.75
C LEU A 7 37.26 -0.85 12.56
N PRO A 8 37.30 -2.01 13.25
CA PRO A 8 38.31 -3.04 13.01
C PRO A 8 38.06 -3.80 11.69
N GLY A 9 39.17 -4.18 11.04
CA GLY A 9 39.21 -4.79 9.70
C GLY A 9 38.71 -6.24 9.59
N PRO A 10 38.70 -6.81 8.37
CA PRO A 10 38.02 -8.06 8.07
C PRO A 10 38.76 -9.30 8.60
N VAL A 11 37.97 -10.28 9.06
CA VAL A 11 38.41 -11.58 9.57
C VAL A 11 38.52 -12.57 8.38
N PRO A 12 39.59 -13.39 8.28
CA PRO A 12 39.74 -14.34 7.18
C PRO A 12 38.83 -15.58 7.33
N VAL A 13 38.29 -16.00 6.17
CA VAL A 13 37.39 -17.15 5.97
C VAL A 13 38.14 -18.47 6.11
N ARG A 14 37.63 -19.41 6.90
CA ARG A 14 38.09 -20.82 6.93
C ARG A 14 37.15 -21.71 6.11
N HIS A 15 37.74 -22.40 5.13
CA HIS A 15 37.11 -23.48 4.37
C HIS A 15 37.03 -24.75 5.21
N GLY A 16 35.90 -25.45 5.16
CA GLY A 16 35.78 -26.76 5.80
C GLY A 16 34.45 -27.48 5.55
N ARG A 17 34.48 -28.41 4.58
CA ARG A 17 33.76 -29.71 4.49
C ARG A 17 32.23 -29.74 4.27
N SER A 18 31.83 -30.19 3.06
CA SER A 18 30.66 -31.08 2.82
C SER A 18 30.84 -32.43 3.56
N PRO A 19 29.84 -33.33 3.78
CA PRO A 19 28.58 -33.63 3.03
C PRO A 19 27.39 -34.03 3.99
N PRO A 20 26.34 -34.83 3.66
CA PRO A 20 25.84 -35.40 2.39
C PRO A 20 24.33 -35.18 2.10
N ASP A 21 23.91 -35.70 0.95
CA ASP A 21 22.55 -35.82 0.43
C ASP A 21 21.43 -36.02 1.48
N ARG A 22 20.43 -35.15 1.44
CA ARG A 22 19.09 -35.44 1.95
C ARG A 22 18.03 -35.04 0.93
N VAL A 23 17.44 -36.09 0.36
CA VAL A 23 16.00 -36.31 0.15
C VAL A 23 15.25 -35.17 -0.55
N ARG A 24 14.90 -35.45 -1.82
CA ARG A 24 13.70 -34.96 -2.54
C ARG A 24 12.80 -34.05 -1.69
N SER A 25 12.94 -32.74 -1.87
CA SER A 25 11.88 -31.80 -1.54
C SER A 25 10.70 -32.13 -2.45
N ALA A 26 9.69 -32.78 -1.89
CA ALA A 26 8.36 -32.78 -2.46
C ALA A 26 8.01 -31.33 -2.79
N ALA A 27 7.65 -31.07 -4.04
CA ALA A 27 6.99 -29.85 -4.42
C ALA A 27 5.73 -29.75 -3.54
N VAL A 28 5.81 -28.92 -2.50
CA VAL A 28 4.62 -28.40 -1.84
C VAL A 28 3.99 -27.50 -2.88
N THR A 29 3.09 -28.06 -3.67
CA THR A 29 2.10 -27.29 -4.39
C THR A 29 1.34 -26.50 -3.32
N PRO A 30 1.42 -25.16 -3.27
CA PRO A 30 0.49 -24.45 -2.41
C PRO A 30 -0.92 -24.75 -2.91
N PRO A 31 -1.88 -25.02 -2.03
CA PRO A 31 -3.26 -25.14 -2.46
C PRO A 31 -3.66 -23.82 -3.11
N THR A 32 -4.06 -23.89 -4.37
CA THR A 32 -4.85 -22.85 -5.06
C THR A 32 -6.24 -22.81 -4.40
N ALA A 33 -6.28 -22.46 -3.12
CA ALA A 33 -7.52 -22.22 -2.41
C ALA A 33 -8.03 -20.83 -2.82
N SER A 34 -9.29 -20.77 -3.19
CA SER A 34 -10.03 -19.55 -3.48
C SER A 34 -9.87 -18.57 -2.30
N ASN A 35 -9.00 -17.58 -2.43
CA ASN A 35 -8.87 -16.46 -1.50
C ASN A 35 -10.05 -15.46 -1.61
N GLY A 36 -11.04 -15.74 -2.49
CA GLY A 36 -12.20 -14.87 -2.72
C GLY A 36 -12.89 -14.38 -1.44
N PRO A 37 -13.38 -15.27 -0.55
CA PRO A 37 -14.09 -14.83 0.66
C PRO A 37 -13.20 -14.06 1.64
N GLU A 38 -11.89 -14.37 1.71
CA GLU A 38 -10.96 -13.63 2.57
C GLU A 38 -10.68 -12.23 1.99
N VAL A 39 -10.47 -12.13 0.68
CA VAL A 39 -10.28 -10.85 -0.01
C VAL A 39 -11.53 -9.98 0.10
N GLU A 40 -12.72 -10.55 -0.03
CA GLU A 40 -13.99 -9.84 0.15
C GLU A 40 -14.11 -9.26 1.58
N VAL A 41 -13.76 -10.03 2.60
CA VAL A 41 -13.74 -9.55 3.99
C VAL A 41 -12.70 -8.44 4.18
N LEU A 42 -11.51 -8.58 3.62
CA LEU A 42 -10.47 -7.54 3.68
C LEU A 42 -10.91 -6.26 2.95
N LEU A 43 -11.56 -6.37 1.78
CA LEU A 43 -12.08 -5.24 1.02
C LEU A 43 -13.19 -4.52 1.79
N ALA A 44 -14.12 -5.25 2.40
CA ALA A 44 -15.17 -4.65 3.20
C ALA A 44 -14.60 -3.87 4.41
N ARG A 45 -13.58 -4.43 5.08
CA ARG A 45 -12.89 -3.74 6.18
C ARG A 45 -12.11 -2.53 5.70
N TYR A 46 -11.46 -2.63 4.54
CA TYR A 46 -10.72 -1.52 3.94
C TYR A 46 -11.65 -0.38 3.57
N GLN A 47 -12.73 -0.66 2.83
CA GLN A 47 -13.75 0.33 2.50
C GLN A 47 -14.28 1.01 3.76
N ARG A 48 -14.66 0.23 4.79
CA ARG A 48 -15.16 0.80 6.04
C ARG A 48 -14.14 1.70 6.73
N ALA A 49 -12.86 1.31 6.74
CA ALA A 49 -11.80 2.13 7.32
C ALA A 49 -11.62 3.45 6.57
N LEU A 50 -11.79 3.46 5.23
CA LEU A 50 -11.75 4.68 4.43
C LEU A 50 -12.96 5.59 4.67
N GLU A 51 -14.16 5.01 4.81
CA GLU A 51 -15.37 5.75 5.18
C GLU A 51 -15.22 6.40 6.57
N ASP A 52 -14.76 5.64 7.56
CA ASP A 52 -14.53 6.15 8.91
C ASP A 52 -13.41 7.22 8.92
N TRP A 53 -12.37 7.05 8.10
CA TRP A 53 -11.31 8.06 7.94
C TRP A 53 -11.83 9.38 7.34
N ASP A 54 -12.70 9.30 6.34
CA ASP A 54 -13.33 10.44 5.70
C ASP A 54 -14.26 11.20 6.66
N GLU A 55 -14.91 10.48 7.59
CA GLU A 55 -15.76 11.08 8.62
C GLU A 55 -14.95 11.75 9.74
N SER A 56 -13.78 11.20 10.10
CA SER A 56 -12.95 11.72 11.20
C SER A 56 -12.02 12.89 10.80
N GLN A 57 -12.22 13.56 9.65
CA GLN A 57 -11.30 14.60 9.16
C GLN A 57 -11.17 15.82 10.09
N ASP A 58 -12.13 16.04 10.98
CA ASP A 58 -12.10 17.09 12.02
C ASP A 58 -11.37 16.66 13.32
N ASN A 59 -11.06 15.37 13.46
CA ASN A 59 -10.33 14.79 14.58
C ASN A 59 -9.04 14.09 14.10
N PRO A 60 -7.89 14.81 14.11
CA PRO A 60 -6.64 14.27 13.59
C PRO A 60 -6.17 12.96 14.25
N THR A 61 -6.46 12.76 15.53
CA THR A 61 -6.08 11.54 16.24
C THR A 61 -6.86 10.33 15.71
N GLU A 62 -8.17 10.49 15.53
CA GLU A 62 -9.00 9.43 14.95
C GLU A 62 -8.67 9.22 13.48
N ALA A 63 -8.56 10.29 12.69
CA ALA A 63 -8.18 10.20 11.27
C ALA A 63 -6.87 9.42 11.10
N ASN A 64 -5.81 9.75 11.86
CA ASN A 64 -4.55 9.03 11.75
C ASN A 64 -4.69 7.54 12.09
N ALA A 65 -5.43 7.21 13.16
CA ALA A 65 -5.67 5.81 13.52
C ALA A 65 -6.45 5.04 12.44
N ARG A 66 -7.46 5.66 11.81
CA ARG A 66 -8.22 5.05 10.71
C ARG A 66 -7.39 4.91 9.44
N PHE A 67 -6.55 5.90 9.15
CA PHE A 67 -5.62 5.87 8.03
C PHE A 67 -4.61 4.72 8.17
N ASP A 68 -4.00 4.56 9.34
CA ASP A 68 -3.07 3.45 9.62
C ASP A 68 -3.74 2.07 9.46
N ALA A 69 -4.99 1.96 9.91
CA ALA A 69 -5.78 0.73 9.74
C ALA A 69 -6.08 0.44 8.26
N ALA A 70 -6.53 1.43 7.50
CA ALA A 70 -6.79 1.30 6.07
C ALA A 70 -5.50 0.91 5.31
N HIS A 71 -4.40 1.55 5.68
CA HIS A 71 -3.10 1.30 5.11
C HIS A 71 -2.60 -0.14 5.30
N GLY A 72 -2.71 -0.69 6.52
CA GLY A 72 -2.37 -2.08 6.80
C GLY A 72 -3.22 -3.09 6.00
N LEU A 73 -4.47 -2.75 5.69
CA LEU A 73 -5.35 -3.56 4.84
C LEU A 73 -4.98 -3.44 3.36
N ALA A 74 -4.69 -2.24 2.86
CA ALA A 74 -4.23 -2.02 1.49
C ALA A 74 -2.96 -2.82 1.17
N LYS A 75 -2.02 -2.91 2.12
CA LYS A 75 -0.80 -3.73 1.99
C LYS A 75 -1.08 -5.21 1.80
N GLN A 76 -2.11 -5.75 2.44
CA GLN A 76 -2.52 -7.14 2.28
C GLN A 76 -3.25 -7.34 0.95
N LEU A 77 -4.22 -6.46 0.65
CA LEU A 77 -5.01 -6.50 -0.58
C LEU A 77 -4.15 -6.37 -1.83
N ARG A 78 -3.12 -5.51 -1.82
CA ARG A 78 -2.25 -5.29 -3.00
C ARG A 78 -1.41 -6.51 -3.38
N GLN A 79 -1.30 -7.52 -2.52
CA GLN A 79 -0.56 -8.77 -2.80
C GLN A 79 -1.29 -9.67 -3.80
N THR A 80 -2.62 -9.56 -3.92
CA THR A 80 -3.44 -10.41 -4.79
C THR A 80 -3.98 -9.63 -5.99
N LYS A 81 -4.39 -10.32 -7.06
CA LYS A 81 -4.99 -9.66 -8.23
C LYS A 81 -6.40 -9.15 -7.88
N GLU A 82 -7.13 -9.95 -7.12
CA GLU A 82 -8.50 -9.72 -6.67
C GLU A 82 -8.54 -8.51 -5.72
N GLY A 83 -7.60 -8.41 -4.78
CA GLY A 83 -7.50 -7.26 -3.87
C GLY A 83 -7.15 -5.97 -4.61
N ARG A 84 -6.20 -6.01 -5.57
CA ARG A 84 -5.92 -4.84 -6.43
C ARG A 84 -7.12 -4.43 -7.28
N ALA A 85 -7.91 -5.37 -7.78
CA ALA A 85 -9.13 -5.07 -8.52
C ALA A 85 -10.20 -4.44 -7.62
N GLY A 86 -10.35 -4.93 -6.39
CA GLY A 86 -11.27 -4.36 -5.41
C GLY A 86 -10.90 -2.93 -4.98
N ILE A 87 -9.61 -2.64 -4.73
CA ILE A 87 -9.16 -1.27 -4.45
C ILE A 87 -9.47 -0.36 -5.65
N GLN A 88 -9.22 -0.83 -6.89
CA GLN A 88 -9.55 -0.05 -8.08
C GLN A 88 -11.04 0.26 -8.20
N ALA A 89 -11.92 -0.68 -7.83
CA ALA A 89 -13.37 -0.44 -7.86
C ALA A 89 -13.79 0.68 -6.89
N LEU A 90 -13.08 0.84 -5.76
CA LEU A 90 -13.37 1.91 -4.79
C LEU A 90 -13.04 3.32 -5.28
N MET A 91 -12.32 3.47 -6.41
CA MET A 91 -12.15 4.78 -7.05
C MET A 91 -13.47 5.39 -7.56
N GLU A 92 -14.51 4.55 -7.73
CA GLU A 92 -15.85 4.97 -8.17
C GLU A 92 -16.81 5.18 -6.98
N HIS A 93 -16.31 5.07 -5.74
CA HIS A 93 -17.12 5.24 -4.54
C HIS A 93 -17.67 6.67 -4.41
N PRO A 94 -18.90 6.91 -3.90
CA PRO A 94 -19.48 8.25 -3.81
C PRO A 94 -18.78 9.21 -2.83
N ARG A 95 -17.96 8.69 -1.92
CA ARG A 95 -17.23 9.51 -0.93
C ARG A 95 -15.87 9.96 -1.45
N PRO A 96 -15.59 11.28 -1.51
CA PRO A 96 -14.32 11.79 -2.01
C PRO A 96 -13.08 11.27 -1.27
N GLY A 97 -13.15 11.07 0.05
CA GLY A 97 -12.04 10.52 0.81
C GLY A 97 -11.72 9.07 0.42
N VAL A 98 -12.74 8.26 0.16
CA VAL A 98 -12.56 6.87 -0.33
C VAL A 98 -11.92 6.89 -1.72
N GLN A 99 -12.41 7.73 -2.63
CA GLN A 99 -11.84 7.89 -3.97
C GLN A 99 -10.37 8.32 -3.92
N LEU A 100 -10.05 9.30 -3.07
CA LEU A 100 -8.70 9.84 -2.90
C LEU A 100 -7.71 8.75 -2.51
N ILE A 101 -8.02 7.98 -1.46
CA ILE A 101 -7.10 6.96 -0.96
C ILE A 101 -7.00 5.78 -1.94
N ALA A 102 -8.13 5.31 -2.48
CA ALA A 102 -8.13 4.24 -3.48
C ALA A 102 -7.32 4.61 -4.74
N ALA A 103 -7.47 5.84 -5.24
CA ALA A 103 -6.70 6.33 -6.37
C ALA A 103 -5.21 6.47 -6.02
N SER A 104 -4.89 6.98 -4.83
CA SER A 104 -3.49 7.11 -4.38
C SER A 104 -2.79 5.76 -4.26
N ASP A 105 -3.46 4.75 -3.68
CA ASP A 105 -2.91 3.40 -3.52
C ASP A 105 -2.71 2.71 -4.87
N THR A 106 -3.54 3.00 -5.87
CA THR A 106 -3.50 2.34 -7.19
C THR A 106 -2.49 2.94 -8.17
N LEU A 107 -1.88 4.10 -7.86
CA LEU A 107 -0.89 4.78 -8.73
C LEU A 107 0.28 3.88 -9.16
N ALA A 108 0.64 2.88 -8.36
CA ALA A 108 1.76 1.98 -8.64
C ALA A 108 1.47 0.96 -9.76
N TRP A 109 0.19 0.60 -10.00
CA TRP A 109 -0.18 -0.45 -10.94
C TRP A 109 -1.31 -0.09 -11.92
N ALA A 110 -2.06 0.99 -11.68
CA ALA A 110 -3.12 1.47 -12.56
C ALA A 110 -3.13 3.01 -12.69
N PRO A 111 -1.99 3.64 -13.01
CA PRO A 111 -1.90 5.11 -13.07
C PRO A 111 -2.85 5.73 -14.10
N ASP A 112 -3.08 5.06 -15.23
CA ASP A 112 -3.99 5.51 -16.29
C ASP A 112 -5.44 5.69 -15.80
N ARG A 113 -5.83 4.98 -14.74
CA ARG A 113 -7.14 5.12 -14.08
C ARG A 113 -7.09 6.03 -12.86
N ALA A 114 -6.02 5.95 -12.07
CA ALA A 114 -5.87 6.70 -10.82
C ALA A 114 -5.68 8.21 -11.04
N VAL A 115 -4.85 8.59 -12.02
CA VAL A 115 -4.52 10.00 -12.27
C VAL A 115 -5.76 10.83 -12.62
N PRO A 116 -6.66 10.42 -13.53
CA PRO A 116 -7.88 11.17 -13.82
C PRO A 116 -8.78 11.40 -12.61
N ILE A 117 -8.87 10.41 -11.70
CA ILE A 117 -9.66 10.53 -10.46
C ILE A 117 -9.04 11.58 -9.53
N LEU A 118 -7.72 11.53 -9.34
CA LEU A 118 -7.01 12.53 -8.53
C LEU A 118 -7.09 13.93 -9.15
N GLU A 119 -7.04 14.06 -10.48
CA GLU A 119 -7.21 15.36 -11.17
C GLU A 119 -8.63 15.91 -10.97
N SER A 120 -9.64 15.04 -11.04
CA SER A 120 -11.03 15.41 -10.74
C SER A 120 -11.16 15.89 -9.29
N LEU A 121 -10.56 15.20 -8.33
CA LEU A 121 -10.59 15.60 -6.91
C LEU A 121 -9.82 16.91 -6.66
N GLU A 122 -8.67 17.09 -7.31
CA GLU A 122 -7.87 18.33 -7.25
C GLU A 122 -8.67 19.55 -7.71
N SER A 123 -9.57 19.39 -8.71
CA SER A 123 -10.41 20.48 -9.21
C SER A 123 -11.52 20.91 -8.25
N GLY A 124 -11.78 20.13 -7.20
CA GLY A 124 -12.79 20.41 -6.18
C GLY A 124 -12.34 21.43 -5.13
N SER A 125 -13.01 21.39 -3.98
CA SER A 125 -12.71 22.23 -2.81
C SER A 125 -12.51 21.39 -1.55
N GLY A 126 -11.82 21.95 -0.56
CA GLY A 126 -11.62 21.31 0.74
C GLY A 126 -10.33 20.51 0.85
N LEU A 127 -10.20 19.77 1.95
CA LEU A 127 -8.96 19.06 2.31
C LEU A 127 -8.57 18.01 1.26
N HIS A 128 -9.54 17.29 0.71
CA HIS A 128 -9.29 16.24 -0.29
C HIS A 128 -8.71 16.79 -1.59
N ALA A 129 -9.15 17.99 -2.03
CA ALA A 129 -8.58 18.65 -3.21
C ALA A 129 -7.11 19.02 -3.00
N VAL A 130 -6.77 19.51 -1.79
CA VAL A 130 -5.38 19.81 -1.42
C VAL A 130 -4.55 18.53 -1.40
N SER A 131 -5.05 17.46 -0.77
CA SER A 131 -4.37 16.16 -0.73
C SER A 131 -4.14 15.61 -2.15
N ALA A 132 -5.16 15.61 -3.00
CA ALA A 132 -5.04 15.15 -4.39
C ALA A 132 -3.97 15.93 -5.18
N LYS A 133 -3.95 17.26 -5.05
CA LYS A 133 -2.91 18.11 -5.64
C LYS A 133 -1.50 17.72 -5.22
N TYR A 134 -1.26 17.53 -3.92
CA TYR A 134 0.07 17.18 -3.43
C TYR A 134 0.48 15.75 -3.77
N THR A 135 -0.48 14.81 -3.80
CA THR A 135 -0.26 13.45 -4.31
C THR A 135 0.16 13.48 -5.77
N LEU A 136 -0.60 14.15 -6.65
CA LEU A 136 -0.28 14.28 -8.08
C LEU A 136 1.07 14.96 -8.30
N ARG A 137 1.34 16.06 -7.59
CA ARG A 137 2.63 16.74 -7.68
C ARG A 137 3.79 15.82 -7.32
N SER A 138 3.65 15.04 -6.25
CA SER A 138 4.70 14.13 -5.79
C SER A 138 4.87 12.93 -6.73
N TYR A 139 3.76 12.40 -7.25
CA TYR A 139 3.75 11.32 -8.23
C TYR A 139 4.42 11.73 -9.53
N ARG A 140 4.00 12.87 -10.12
CA ARG A 140 4.59 13.42 -11.36
C ARG A 140 6.06 13.79 -11.21
N ALA A 141 6.50 14.14 -10.00
CA ALA A 141 7.90 14.41 -9.70
C ALA A 141 8.73 13.14 -9.43
N GLY A 142 8.14 11.94 -9.43
CA GLY A 142 8.81 10.69 -9.08
C GLY A 142 9.24 10.61 -7.61
N LYS A 143 8.63 11.41 -6.72
CA LYS A 143 8.98 11.54 -5.30
C LYS A 143 8.02 10.82 -4.36
N LEU A 144 6.89 10.35 -4.87
CA LEU A 144 5.89 9.64 -4.07
C LEU A 144 6.39 8.23 -3.76
N ASN A 145 6.39 7.85 -2.49
CA ASN A 145 6.60 6.46 -2.10
C ASN A 145 5.31 5.66 -2.38
N LEU A 146 5.36 4.79 -3.38
CA LEU A 146 4.22 3.98 -3.82
C LEU A 146 4.17 2.60 -3.16
N ASP A 147 5.25 2.19 -2.48
CA ASP A 147 5.27 0.99 -1.64
C ASP A 147 4.98 1.33 -0.17
N TRP A 148 4.50 2.57 0.08
CA TRP A 148 4.23 3.06 1.43
C TRP A 148 3.47 2.02 2.22
#